data_AF-A0A950ZZJ6-F1
#
_entry.id   AF-A0A950ZZJ6-F1
#
_cell.length_a   1.000
_cell.length_b   1.000
_cell.length_c   1.000
_cell.angle_alpha   90.00
_cell.angle_beta   90.00
_cell.angle_gamma   90.00
#
_symmetry.space_group_name_H-M   'P 1'
#
loop_
_entity.id
_entity.type
_entity.pdbx_description
1 polymer ?
#
loop_
_entity_poly.entity_id
_entity_poly.type
_entity_poly.pdbx_seq_one_letter_code
_entity_poly.pdbx_strand_id
1 'polypeptide(L)'
;MNPQSVVRDLLSIANVEINGPRPWDIKVHNEALYGRVLAEGSLGLGEAYMDGWFDCERLDEFFTRAVGARLSARLPLSVNFALLIAMSKLQNRQTRQRAREVAKIHYDLPVEVFEATFDRRLTGSCG
;
A
#
# COMPACT_ATOMS: atom_id res chain seq x y z
N MET A 1 18.58 15.23 0.10
CA MET A 1 17.32 15.08 0.85
C MET A 1 17.37 13.73 1.54
N ASN A 2 17.19 13.65 2.87
CA ASN A 2 17.20 12.37 3.58
C ASN A 2 15.82 11.70 3.43
N PRO A 3 15.69 10.53 2.78
CA PRO A 3 14.40 9.86 2.60
C PRO A 3 13.66 9.60 3.92
N GLN A 4 14.40 9.26 4.98
CA GLN A 4 13.83 8.98 6.29
C GLN A 4 13.15 10.20 6.91
N SER A 5 13.77 11.39 6.81
CA SER A 5 13.17 12.60 7.39
C SER A 5 11.89 12.98 6.65
N VAL A 6 11.87 12.86 5.32
CA VAL A 6 10.68 13.15 4.51
C VAL A 6 9.53 12.21 4.85
N VAL A 7 9.80 10.91 4.96
CA VAL A 7 8.77 9.92 5.34
C VAL A 7 8.29 10.15 6.77
N ARG A 8 9.20 10.47 7.71
CA ARG A 8 8.84 10.81 9.09
C ARG A 8 7.92 12.02 9.15
N ASP A 9 8.28 13.10 8.46
CA ASP A 9 7.50 14.32 8.40
C ASP A 9 6.12 14.05 7.78
N LEU A 10 6.05 13.27 6.70
CA LEU A 10 4.79 12.88 6.08
C LEU A 10 3.89 12.07 7.04
N LEU A 11 4.44 11.07 7.72
CA LEU A 11 3.71 10.23 8.68
C LEU A 11 3.24 11.02 9.91
N SER A 12 4.02 12.01 10.34
CA SER A 12 3.65 12.88 11.46
C SER A 12 2.34 13.62 11.22
N ILE A 13 2.01 13.94 9.96
CA ILE A 13 0.75 14.61 9.59
C ILE A 13 -0.46 13.70 9.87
N ALA A 14 -0.27 12.38 9.82
CA ALA A 14 -1.28 11.39 10.17
C ALA A 14 -1.23 10.98 11.67
N ASN A 15 -0.39 11.64 12.48
CA ASN A 15 -0.10 11.24 13.86
C ASN A 15 0.37 9.78 13.97
N VAL A 16 1.27 9.40 13.05
CA VAL A 16 1.96 8.11 13.03
C VAL A 16 3.44 8.36 13.26
N GLU A 17 4.02 7.63 14.20
CA GLU A 17 5.45 7.66 14.50
C GLU A 17 6.15 6.42 13.96
N ILE A 18 7.40 6.59 13.53
CA ILE A 18 8.28 5.49 13.15
C ILE A 18 8.90 4.93 14.42
N ASN A 19 8.75 3.62 14.62
CA ASN A 19 9.16 2.90 15.83
C ASN A 19 8.48 3.39 17.12
N GLY A 20 7.35 4.11 16.99
CA GLY A 20 6.58 4.64 18.12
C GLY A 20 5.86 3.56 18.94
N PRO A 21 5.44 3.83 20.18
CA PRO A 21 4.90 2.81 21.09
C PRO A 21 3.42 2.48 20.84
N ARG A 22 2.73 3.22 19.96
CA ARG A 22 1.28 3.05 19.76
C ARG A 22 1.03 1.90 18.79
N PRO A 23 -0.11 1.20 18.88
CA PRO A 23 -0.36 0.02 18.06
C PRO A 23 -0.47 0.32 16.55
N TRP A 24 -0.79 1.57 16.16
CA TRP A 24 -0.83 2.01 14.76
C TRP A 24 0.48 2.64 14.27
N ASP A 25 1.50 2.74 15.13
CA ASP A 25 2.84 3.16 14.73
C ASP A 25 3.52 2.01 14.00
N ILE A 26 4.32 2.33 12.97
CA ILE A 26 5.04 1.31 12.19
C ILE A 26 6.35 0.97 12.87
N LYS A 27 6.77 -0.31 12.88
CA LYS A 27 8.15 -0.69 13.24
C LYS A 27 8.93 -0.98 11.98
N VAL A 28 9.99 -0.22 11.75
CA VAL A 28 10.81 -0.35 10.54
C VAL A 28 12.01 -1.24 10.85
N HIS A 29 12.09 -2.34 10.11
CA HIS A 29 13.17 -3.33 10.19
C HIS A 29 14.21 -3.13 9.09
N ASN A 30 13.85 -2.44 8.01
CA ASN A 30 14.72 -2.15 6.88
C ASN A 30 14.58 -0.68 6.41
N GLU A 31 15.67 0.08 6.48
CA GLU A 31 15.69 1.51 6.10
C GLU A 31 15.51 1.75 4.57
N ALA A 32 15.71 0.72 3.73
CA ALA A 32 15.42 0.81 2.30
C ALA A 32 13.94 1.15 2.01
N LEU A 33 13.05 0.90 2.97
CA LEU A 33 11.64 1.31 2.97
C LEU A 33 11.47 2.77 2.54
N TYR A 34 12.26 3.68 3.09
CA TYR A 34 12.03 5.12 2.90
C TYR A 34 12.21 5.53 1.44
N GLY A 35 13.26 5.00 0.78
CA GLY A 35 13.49 5.25 -0.64
C GLY A 35 12.38 4.67 -1.50
N ARG A 36 11.95 3.43 -1.21
CA ARG A 36 10.90 2.73 -1.95
C ARG A 36 9.55 3.44 -1.85
N VAL A 37 9.15 3.87 -0.66
CA VAL A 37 7.89 4.60 -0.43
C VAL A 37 7.89 5.93 -1.17
N LEU A 38 9.01 6.67 -1.22
CA LEU A 38 9.09 7.92 -1.98
C LEU A 38 9.12 7.69 -3.50
N ALA A 39 9.65 6.56 -3.97
CA ALA A 39 9.73 6.23 -5.38
C ALA A 39 8.40 5.69 -5.94
N GLU A 40 7.73 4.82 -5.19
CA GLU A 40 6.60 4.00 -5.66
C GLU A 40 5.28 4.33 -4.94
N GLY A 41 5.31 5.20 -3.93
CA GLY A 41 4.14 5.61 -3.16
C GLY A 41 3.50 4.45 -2.39
N SER A 42 2.18 4.33 -2.51
CA SER A 42 1.41 3.30 -1.80
C SER A 42 1.74 1.88 -2.24
N LEU A 43 2.18 1.68 -3.49
CA LEU A 43 2.60 0.37 -3.97
C LEU A 43 3.86 -0.10 -3.24
N GLY A 44 4.89 0.75 -3.21
CA GLY A 44 6.13 0.46 -2.49
C GLY A 44 5.93 0.28 -0.99
N LEU A 45 4.95 0.99 -0.39
CA LEU A 45 4.53 0.74 0.99
C LEU A 45 3.91 -0.65 1.17
N GLY A 46 2.99 -1.06 0.30
CA GLY A 46 2.35 -2.37 0.37
C GLY A 46 3.34 -3.52 0.15
N GLU A 47 4.21 -3.40 -0.85
CA GLU A 47 5.23 -4.41 -1.12
C GLU A 47 6.27 -4.49 -0.01
N ALA A 48 6.67 -3.36 0.58
CA ALA A 48 7.56 -3.36 1.74
C ALA A 48 6.93 -4.03 2.98
N TYR A 49 5.60 -3.96 3.14
CA TYR A 49 4.90 -4.72 4.18
C TYR A 49 4.95 -6.22 3.88
N MET A 50 4.67 -6.63 2.64
CA MET A 50 4.76 -8.02 2.20
C MET A 50 6.17 -8.60 2.34
N ASP A 51 7.20 -7.80 2.08
CA ASP A 51 8.61 -8.17 2.22
C ASP A 51 9.10 -8.15 3.68
N GLY A 52 8.25 -7.79 4.65
CA GLY A 52 8.59 -7.73 6.07
C GLY A 52 9.55 -6.59 6.44
N TRP A 53 9.67 -5.54 5.63
CA TRP A 53 10.55 -4.40 5.89
C TRP A 53 10.04 -3.51 7.02
N PHE A 54 8.74 -3.58 7.28
CA PHE A 54 8.11 -3.01 8.46
C PHE A 54 6.89 -3.82 8.88
N ASP A 55 6.49 -3.69 10.13
CA ASP A 55 5.23 -4.20 10.64
C ASP A 55 4.43 -3.11 11.37
N CYS A 56 3.18 -3.43 11.71
CA CYS A 56 2.28 -2.58 12.47
C CYS A 56 1.25 -3.49 13.16
N GLU A 57 1.03 -3.29 14.45
CA GLU A 57 0.09 -4.11 15.24
C GLU A 57 -1.36 -3.88 14.78
N ARG A 58 -1.71 -2.63 14.49
CA ARG A 58 -3.04 -2.22 14.02
C ARG A 58 -2.97 -1.51 12.67
N LEU A 59 -2.78 -2.34 11.64
CA LEU A 59 -2.69 -1.91 10.24
C LEU A 59 -3.97 -1.20 9.77
N ASP A 60 -5.14 -1.59 10.31
CA ASP A 60 -6.44 -0.95 10.10
C ASP A 60 -6.43 0.53 10.54
N GLU A 61 -5.90 0.81 11.74
CA GLU A 61 -5.83 2.18 12.27
C GLU A 61 -4.75 3.01 11.56
N PHE A 62 -3.63 2.38 11.21
CA PHE A 62 -2.59 3.01 10.40
C PHE A 62 -3.18 3.54 9.07
N PHE A 63 -3.89 2.69 8.33
CA PHE A 63 -4.50 3.11 7.06
C PHE A 63 -5.65 4.09 7.26
N THR A 64 -6.46 3.93 8.30
CA THR A 64 -7.50 4.92 8.66
C THR A 64 -6.90 6.32 8.80
N ARG A 65 -5.78 6.44 9.51
CA ARG A 65 -5.06 7.71 9.70
C ARG A 65 -4.39 8.21 8.43
N ALA A 66 -3.68 7.34 7.72
CA ALA A 66 -2.95 7.70 6.50
C ALA A 66 -3.88 8.17 5.37
N VAL A 67 -5.00 7.47 5.18
CA VAL A 67 -6.05 7.82 4.21
C VAL A 67 -6.81 9.07 4.67
N GLY A 68 -7.18 9.15 5.96
CA GLY A 68 -7.83 10.33 6.54
C GLY A 68 -7.00 11.61 6.39
N ALA A 69 -5.68 11.50 6.55
CA ALA A 69 -4.74 12.59 6.32
C ALA A 69 -4.36 12.78 4.83
N ARG A 70 -4.90 11.97 3.91
CA ARG A 70 -4.62 12.02 2.47
C ARG A 70 -3.12 12.01 2.15
N LEU A 71 -2.34 11.18 2.84
CA LEU A 71 -0.88 11.16 2.70
C LEU A 71 -0.43 10.88 1.26
N SER A 72 -1.17 10.07 0.51
CA SER A 72 -0.90 9.78 -0.91
C SER A 72 -0.89 11.04 -1.79
N ALA A 73 -1.73 12.03 -1.49
CA ALA A 73 -1.78 13.31 -2.21
C ALA A 73 -0.68 14.30 -1.76
N ARG A 74 -0.01 14.00 -0.64
CA ARG A 74 1.05 14.83 -0.05
C ARG A 74 2.45 14.28 -0.31
N LEU A 75 2.55 13.12 -0.96
CA LEU A 75 3.83 12.57 -1.38
C LEU A 75 4.52 13.53 -2.35
N PRO A 76 5.81 13.83 -2.16
CA PRO A 76 6.56 14.59 -3.16
C PRO A 76 6.56 13.81 -4.47
N LEU A 77 6.29 14.49 -5.58
CA LEU A 77 6.36 13.90 -6.92
C LEU A 77 7.80 13.50 -7.22
N SER A 78 8.15 12.23 -7.00
CA SER A 78 9.44 11.70 -7.46
C SER A 78 9.41 11.51 -8.97
N VAL A 79 10.57 11.58 -9.62
CA VAL A 79 10.69 11.39 -11.08
C VAL A 79 10.16 10.00 -11.47
N ASN A 80 10.43 8.97 -10.65
CA ASN A 80 9.92 7.62 -10.86
C ASN A 80 8.39 7.56 -10.73
N PHE A 81 7.81 8.22 -9.73
CA PHE A 81 6.36 8.29 -9.58
C PHE A 81 5.69 9.05 -10.75
N ALA A 82 6.31 10.14 -11.20
CA ALA A 82 5.85 10.89 -12.37
C ALA A 82 5.94 10.05 -13.66
N LEU A 83 7.03 9.28 -13.84
CA LEU A 83 7.17 8.33 -14.95
C LEU A 83 6.14 7.20 -14.86
N LEU A 84 5.85 6.68 -13.67
CA LEU A 84 4.85 5.64 -13.46
C LEU A 84 3.44 6.15 -13.80
N ILE A 85 3.11 7.38 -13.38
CA ILE A 85 1.85 8.07 -13.77
C ILE A 85 1.81 8.31 -15.28
N ALA A 86 2.92 8.74 -15.89
CA ALA A 86 2.98 8.96 -17.33
C ALA A 86 2.80 7.64 -18.11
N MET A 87 3.51 6.58 -17.71
CA MET A 87 3.38 5.26 -18.32
C MET A 87 2.00 4.64 -18.10
N SER A 88 1.37 4.82 -16.95
CA SER A 88 0.02 4.28 -16.71
C SER A 88 -1.04 4.99 -17.57
N LYS A 89 -0.86 6.28 -17.87
CA LYS A 89 -1.71 7.02 -18.80
C LYS A 89 -1.44 6.68 -20.28
N LEU A 90 -0.19 6.41 -20.63
CA LEU A 90 0.22 6.08 -22.00
C LEU A 90 -0.03 4.61 -22.37
N GLN A 91 0.08 3.70 -21.39
CA GLN A 91 -0.20 2.28 -21.57
C GLN A 91 -1.60 1.96 -21.05
N ASN A 92 -2.61 2.06 -21.92
CA ASN A 92 -3.89 1.41 -21.66
C ASN A 92 -3.68 -0.12 -21.68
N ARG A 93 -3.38 -0.71 -20.51
CA ARG A 93 -3.12 -2.14 -20.34
C ARG A 93 -4.39 -3.00 -20.31
N GLN A 94 -5.58 -2.40 -20.41
CA GLN A 94 -6.85 -3.11 -20.45
C GLN A 94 -7.19 -3.61 -21.87
N THR A 95 -6.37 -4.52 -22.40
CA THR A 95 -6.77 -5.32 -23.57
C THR A 95 -7.45 -6.60 -23.10
N ARG A 96 -8.50 -7.05 -23.81
CA ARG A 96 -9.26 -8.28 -23.48
C ARG A 96 -8.37 -9.51 -23.31
N GLN A 97 -7.24 -9.57 -24.02
CA GLN A 97 -6.28 -10.67 -23.96
C GLN A 97 -5.53 -10.73 -22.62
N ARG A 98 -5.08 -9.58 -22.09
CA ARG A 98 -4.40 -9.48 -20.79
C ARG A 98 -5.38 -9.61 -19.62
N ALA A 99 -6.65 -9.24 -19.80
CA ALA A 99 -7.68 -9.42 -18.77
C ALA A 99 -7.85 -10.90 -18.35
N ARG A 100 -7.66 -11.86 -19.28
CA ARG A 100 -7.71 -13.30 -18.95
C ARG A 100 -6.52 -13.76 -18.10
N GLU A 101 -5.34 -13.20 -18.35
CA GLU A 101 -4.12 -13.49 -17.61
C GLU A 101 -4.17 -12.89 -16.20
N VAL A 102 -4.64 -11.64 -16.11
CA VAL A 102 -4.94 -10.96 -14.83
C VAL A 102 -5.99 -11.73 -14.03
N ALA A 103 -7.05 -12.24 -14.66
CA ALA A 103 -8.07 -13.03 -13.96
C ALA A 103 -7.51 -14.30 -13.32
N LYS A 104 -6.58 -15.01 -14.00
CA LYS A 104 -5.90 -16.18 -13.45
C LYS A 104 -4.94 -15.86 -12.31
N ILE A 105 -4.35 -14.68 -12.25
CA ILE A 105 -3.42 -14.32 -11.18
C ILE A 105 -4.15 -13.72 -9.96
N HIS A 106 -5.24 -12.99 -10.19
CA HIS A 106 -5.93 -12.24 -9.13
C HIS A 106 -7.11 -12.96 -8.47
N TYR A 107 -7.63 -14.05 -9.06
CA TYR A 107 -8.82 -14.74 -8.55
C TYR A 107 -8.66 -16.26 -8.40
N ASP A 108 -7.46 -16.80 -8.55
CA ASP A 108 -7.18 -18.22 -8.39
C ASP A 108 -6.88 -18.56 -6.92
N LEU A 109 -7.75 -18.04 -6.02
CA LEU A 109 -7.79 -18.45 -4.62
C LEU A 109 -8.74 -19.65 -4.49
N PRO A 110 -8.39 -20.69 -3.71
CA PRO A 110 -9.28 -21.82 -3.46
C PRO A 110 -10.62 -21.36 -2.87
N VAL A 111 -11.71 -22.03 -3.23
CA VAL A 111 -13.08 -21.71 -2.74
C VAL A 111 -13.15 -21.74 -1.21
N GLU A 112 -12.37 -22.61 -0.59
CA GLU A 112 -12.25 -22.78 0.85
C GLU A 112 -11.80 -21.50 1.56
N VAL A 113 -10.99 -20.66 0.90
CA VAL A 113 -10.59 -19.34 1.44
C VAL A 113 -11.80 -18.42 1.52
N PHE A 114 -12.65 -18.44 0.49
CA PHE A 114 -13.86 -17.63 0.45
C PHE A 114 -14.91 -18.12 1.45
N GLU A 115 -15.09 -19.43 1.59
CA GLU A 115 -15.99 -20.04 2.60
C GLU A 115 -15.55 -19.74 4.03
N ALA A 116 -14.24 -19.63 4.29
CA ALA A 116 -13.71 -19.25 5.60
C ALA A 116 -13.83 -17.75 5.90
N THR A 117 -13.94 -16.91 4.87
CA THR A 117 -13.89 -15.44 4.99
C THR A 117 -15.28 -14.79 4.94
N PHE A 118 -16.17 -15.27 4.07
CA PHE A 118 -17.46 -14.64 3.77
C PHE A 118 -18.64 -15.28 4.52
N ASP A 119 -19.81 -14.63 4.43
CA ASP A 119 -21.07 -15.21 4.91
C ASP A 119 -21.47 -16.45 4.09
N ARG A 120 -22.54 -17.14 4.53
CA ARG A 120 -23.06 -18.33 3.83
C ARG A 120 -23.46 -18.07 2.37
N ARG A 121 -23.66 -16.82 1.97
CA ARG A 121 -24.02 -16.43 0.60
C ARG A 121 -22.78 -16.14 -0.25
N LEU A 122 -21.57 -16.26 0.31
CA LEU A 122 -20.30 -15.92 -0.32
C LEU A 122 -20.30 -14.50 -0.90
N THR A 123 -20.97 -13.58 -0.20
CA THR A 123 -21.17 -12.22 -0.70
C THR A 123 -19.96 -11.35 -0.36
N GLY A 124 -19.17 -11.00 -1.38
CA GLY A 124 -18.05 -10.07 -1.30
C GLY A 124 -18.43 -8.60 -1.48
N SER A 125 -19.56 -8.16 -0.92
CA SER A 125 -20.02 -6.76 -0.95
C SER A 125 -20.39 -6.28 0.46
N CYS A 126 -20.58 -4.96 0.63
CA CYS A 126 -21.17 -4.46 1.86
C CYS A 126 -22.54 -5.11 2.09
N GLY A 127 -22.80 -5.49 3.34
CA GLY A 127 -24.05 -6.07 3.81
C GLY A 127 -24.92 -5.09 4.56
#